data_AF-K9YNV5-F1
#
_entry.id   AF-K9YNV5-F1
#
_cell.length_a   1.000
_cell.length_b   1.000
_cell.length_c   1.000
_cell.angle_alpha   90.00
_cell.angle_beta   90.00
_cell.angle_gamma   90.00
#
_symmetry.space_group_name_H-M   'P 1'
#
loop_
_entity.id
_entity.type
_entity.pdbx_description
1 polymer ?
#
loop_
_entity_poly.entity_id
_entity_poly.type
_entity_poly.pdbx_seq_one_letter_code
_entity_poly.pdbx_strand_id
1 'polypeptide(L)'
;MVNPQIKNLERVAELLAPIPTRFIFTGGATIILYVYEILHDELRPTLDVDCVMEVFSRVEYYALAQKLREIGLEEYVTKDAPLCRWKYDNLVIDIMPCDSNILGFTNRWYREGLSNCINYTLPNGRIIEIFAPVYLLATKVEAFLGRGKDLRLSKDIEDVIILLDGCEGLEASFYEASAEVQQFLSTWFLDNLRQLEEAVFCFVPASSVGREDIVIDLLDKFAHIRS
;
A
#
# COMPACT_ATOMS: atom_id res chain seq x y z
N MET A 1 -20.94 -12.47 2.13
CA MET A 1 -20.98 -11.10 2.69
C MET A 1 -19.73 -10.40 2.18
N VAL A 2 -19.79 -9.15 1.71
CA VAL A 2 -18.60 -8.45 1.21
C VAL A 2 -17.64 -8.20 2.39
N ASN A 3 -16.34 -8.48 2.20
CA ASN A 3 -15.33 -8.26 3.23
C ASN A 3 -15.34 -6.79 3.71
N PRO A 4 -15.26 -6.50 5.03
CA PRO A 4 -15.32 -5.15 5.55
C PRO A 4 -14.29 -4.18 4.96
N GLN A 5 -13.09 -4.66 4.62
CA GLN A 5 -12.05 -3.82 4.00
C GLN A 5 -12.45 -3.38 2.59
N ILE A 6 -12.95 -4.32 1.77
CA ILE A 6 -13.47 -4.01 0.42
C ILE A 6 -14.62 -3.02 0.52
N LYS A 7 -15.52 -3.21 1.50
CA LYS A 7 -16.62 -2.27 1.73
C LYS A 7 -16.13 -0.86 2.08
N ASN A 8 -15.03 -0.72 2.84
CA ASN A 8 -14.43 0.59 3.12
C ASN A 8 -13.85 1.21 1.85
N LEU A 9 -13.16 0.44 1.01
CA LEU A 9 -12.65 0.91 -0.28
C LEU A 9 -13.78 1.40 -1.19
N GLU A 10 -14.88 0.66 -1.28
CA GLU A 10 -16.07 1.06 -2.05
C GLU A 10 -16.66 2.39 -1.57
N ARG A 11 -16.78 2.56 -0.24
CA ARG A 11 -17.32 3.79 0.36
C ARG A 11 -16.40 4.98 0.13
N VAL A 12 -15.08 4.81 0.26
CA VAL A 12 -14.11 5.87 0.00
C VAL A 12 -14.10 6.24 -1.48
N ALA A 13 -14.14 5.26 -2.37
CA ALA A 13 -14.22 5.50 -3.81
C ALA A 13 -15.51 6.21 -4.24
N GLU A 14 -16.63 5.94 -3.58
CA GLU A 14 -17.88 6.69 -3.78
C GLU A 14 -17.77 8.12 -3.24
N LEU A 15 -17.24 8.29 -2.02
CA LEU A 15 -17.07 9.59 -1.37
C LEU A 15 -16.16 10.52 -2.19
N LEU A 16 -15.06 10.01 -2.74
CA LEU A 16 -14.08 10.80 -3.49
C LEU A 16 -14.47 11.02 -4.97
N ALA A 17 -15.42 10.26 -5.52
CA ALA A 17 -15.86 10.35 -6.91
C ALA A 17 -16.23 11.75 -7.44
N PRO A 18 -16.90 12.65 -6.68
CA PRO A 18 -17.24 13.99 -7.16
C PRO A 18 -16.03 14.95 -7.20
N ILE A 19 -14.89 14.58 -6.62
CA ILE A 19 -13.70 15.43 -6.58
C ILE A 19 -12.96 15.28 -7.92
N PRO A 20 -12.69 16.37 -8.66
CA PRO A 20 -12.02 16.32 -9.96
C PRO A 20 -10.50 16.18 -9.77
N THR A 21 -10.10 15.08 -9.13
CA THR A 21 -8.72 14.73 -8.80
C THR A 21 -8.58 13.23 -8.92
N ARG A 22 -7.45 12.81 -9.46
CA ARG A 22 -7.11 11.41 -9.62
C ARG A 22 -6.57 10.88 -8.28
N PHE A 23 -7.25 9.91 -7.69
CA PHE A 23 -6.85 9.26 -6.44
C PHE A 23 -6.47 7.81 -6.71
N ILE A 24 -5.25 7.45 -6.32
CA ILE A 24 -4.73 6.10 -6.45
C ILE A 24 -4.75 5.47 -5.06
N PHE A 25 -5.50 4.40 -4.90
CA PHE A 25 -5.65 3.68 -3.64
C PHE A 25 -4.40 2.85 -3.37
N THR A 26 -3.90 2.89 -2.14
CA THR A 26 -2.67 2.19 -1.76
C THR A 26 -2.73 1.71 -0.30
N GLY A 27 -1.58 1.41 0.30
CA GLY A 27 -1.47 1.16 1.72
C GLY A 27 -2.05 -0.18 2.16
N GLY A 28 -2.30 -0.33 3.46
CA GLY A 28 -2.69 -1.63 4.03
C GLY A 28 -4.05 -2.11 3.53
N ALA A 29 -5.01 -1.20 3.41
CA ALA A 29 -6.39 -1.52 3.05
C ALA A 29 -6.55 -2.13 1.65
N THR A 30 -5.58 -1.89 0.77
CA THR A 30 -5.63 -2.41 -0.60
C THR A 30 -5.02 -3.80 -0.75
N ILE A 31 -4.31 -4.34 0.25
CA ILE A 31 -3.64 -5.66 0.17
C ILE A 31 -4.62 -6.77 -0.22
N ILE A 32 -5.85 -6.71 0.31
CA ILE A 32 -6.94 -7.64 -0.02
C ILE A 32 -7.26 -7.70 -1.52
N LEU A 33 -6.91 -6.67 -2.29
CA LEU A 33 -7.14 -6.62 -3.73
C LEU A 33 -6.05 -7.34 -4.55
N TYR A 34 -4.90 -7.64 -3.93
CA TYR A 34 -3.73 -8.23 -4.60
C TYR A 34 -3.57 -9.72 -4.34
N VAL A 35 -4.16 -10.23 -3.26
CA VAL A 35 -3.90 -11.58 -2.76
C VAL A 35 -5.03 -12.55 -3.08
N TYR A 36 -4.76 -13.85 -3.00
CA TYR A 36 -5.77 -14.89 -3.16
C TYR A 36 -6.92 -14.75 -2.14
N GLU A 37 -8.14 -15.07 -2.59
CA GLU A 37 -9.36 -14.97 -1.78
C GLU A 37 -9.28 -15.77 -0.47
N ILE A 38 -8.56 -16.90 -0.47
CA ILE A 38 -8.38 -17.73 0.72
C ILE A 38 -7.66 -17.01 1.88
N LEU A 39 -6.89 -15.95 1.59
CA LEU A 39 -6.15 -15.18 2.60
C LEU A 39 -6.98 -14.04 3.21
N HIS A 40 -8.13 -13.69 2.63
CA HIS A 40 -8.89 -12.48 2.97
C HIS A 40 -9.29 -12.38 4.45
N ASP A 41 -9.62 -13.52 5.08
CA ASP A 41 -10.09 -13.56 6.48
C ASP A 41 -8.94 -13.53 7.50
N GLU A 42 -7.70 -13.70 7.05
CA GLU A 42 -6.49 -13.69 7.88
C GLU A 42 -5.73 -12.36 7.79
N LEU A 43 -6.11 -11.49 6.85
CA LEU A 43 -5.53 -10.16 6.75
C LEU A 43 -5.82 -9.35 8.01
N ARG A 44 -4.77 -8.76 8.58
CA ARG A 44 -4.91 -7.82 9.69
C ARG A 44 -5.87 -6.69 9.30
N PRO A 45 -6.88 -6.39 10.13
CA PRO A 45 -7.77 -5.25 9.89
C PRO A 45 -6.99 -3.93 9.78
N THR A 46 -7.37 -3.11 8.81
CA THR A 46 -6.87 -1.74 8.66
C THR A 46 -7.98 -0.76 9.03
N LEU A 47 -7.59 0.31 9.72
CA LEU A 47 -8.54 1.32 10.20
C LEU A 47 -8.72 2.46 9.20
N ASP A 48 -7.74 2.66 8.33
CA ASP A 48 -7.66 3.74 7.36
C ASP A 48 -7.59 3.20 5.92
N VAL A 49 -8.03 4.02 4.98
CA VAL A 49 -7.84 3.83 3.53
C VAL A 49 -6.87 4.90 3.04
N ASP A 50 -5.76 4.46 2.47
CA ASP A 50 -4.74 5.35 1.92
C ASP A 50 -5.02 5.68 0.45
N CYS A 51 -4.92 6.97 0.10
CA CYS A 51 -4.95 7.45 -1.27
C CYS A 51 -3.75 8.34 -1.54
N VAL A 52 -3.07 8.13 -2.66
CA VAL A 52 -2.03 9.02 -3.19
C VAL A 52 -2.62 9.82 -4.33
N MET A 53 -2.25 11.09 -4.40
CA MET A 53 -2.68 11.99 -5.45
C MET A 53 -1.55 12.87 -5.98
N GLU A 54 -1.65 13.20 -7.25
CA GLU A 54 -0.70 14.03 -7.96
C GLU A 54 -1.04 15.50 -7.74
N VAL A 55 -0.41 16.09 -6.72
CA VAL A 55 -0.47 17.54 -6.44
C VAL A 55 0.95 18.07 -6.33
N PHE A 56 1.19 19.19 -7.00
CA PHE A 56 2.53 19.75 -7.20
C PHE A 56 2.79 21.02 -6.41
N SER A 57 1.76 21.57 -5.76
CA SER A 57 1.90 22.77 -4.94
C SER A 57 1.00 22.76 -3.70
N ARG A 58 1.41 23.52 -2.69
CA ARG A 58 0.58 23.75 -1.49
C ARG A 58 -0.74 24.45 -1.85
N VAL A 59 -0.75 25.30 -2.86
CA VAL A 59 -1.96 26.02 -3.29
C VAL A 59 -3.00 25.05 -3.85
N GLU A 60 -2.57 24.13 -4.72
CA GLU A 60 -3.42 23.04 -5.22
C GLU A 60 -3.92 22.15 -4.09
N TYR A 61 -3.05 21.80 -3.13
CA TYR A 61 -3.45 21.02 -1.96
C TYR A 61 -4.54 21.73 -1.13
N TYR A 62 -4.40 23.04 -0.88
CA TYR A 62 -5.43 23.78 -0.14
C TYR A 62 -6.75 23.87 -0.92
N ALA A 63 -6.70 24.04 -2.24
CA ALA A 63 -7.90 24.03 -3.08
C ALA A 63 -8.59 22.65 -3.05
N LEU A 64 -7.83 21.56 -3.06
CA LEU A 64 -8.36 20.22 -2.88
C LEU A 64 -8.97 20.04 -1.48
N ALA A 65 -8.25 20.45 -0.43
CA ALA A 65 -8.71 20.37 0.95
C ALA A 65 -10.06 21.09 1.13
N GLN A 66 -10.29 22.20 0.42
CA GLN A 66 -11.59 22.87 0.42
C GLN A 66 -12.69 22.00 -0.22
N LYS A 67 -12.43 21.38 -1.37
CA LYS A 67 -13.39 20.47 -2.00
C LYS A 67 -13.69 19.23 -1.15
N LEU A 68 -12.68 18.68 -0.47
CA LEU A 68 -12.84 17.58 0.47
C LEU A 68 -13.77 17.99 1.64
N ARG A 69 -13.63 19.21 2.16
CA ARG A 69 -14.56 19.76 3.16
C ARG A 69 -15.98 19.94 2.62
N GLU A 70 -16.14 20.37 1.37
CA GLU A 70 -17.45 20.57 0.74
C GLU A 70 -18.25 19.26 0.61
N ILE A 71 -17.58 18.12 0.46
CA ILE A 71 -18.21 16.79 0.45
C ILE A 71 -18.28 16.15 1.85
N GLY A 72 -17.92 16.92 2.90
CA GLY A 72 -18.09 16.54 4.30
C GLY A 72 -16.89 15.86 4.96
N LEU A 73 -15.72 15.75 4.31
CA LEU A 73 -14.52 15.30 5.02
C LEU A 73 -14.01 16.37 5.99
N GLU A 74 -13.61 15.93 7.16
CA GLU A 74 -13.01 16.79 8.18
C GLU A 74 -11.55 16.37 8.42
N GLU A 75 -10.67 17.35 8.58
CA GLU A 75 -9.28 17.09 8.97
C GLU A 75 -9.24 16.42 10.36
N TYR A 76 -8.48 15.34 10.49
CA TYR A 76 -8.36 14.62 11.74
C TYR A 76 -7.23 15.20 12.59
N VAL A 77 -7.55 16.28 13.31
CA VAL A 77 -6.56 17.03 14.11
C VAL A 77 -6.45 16.44 15.51
N THR A 78 -5.51 15.52 15.71
CA THR A 78 -5.02 15.12 17.04
C THR A 78 -3.50 15.25 17.09
N LYS A 79 -2.93 15.31 18.30
CA LYS A 79 -1.50 15.61 18.52
C LYS A 79 -0.55 14.67 17.75
N ASP A 80 -0.96 13.43 17.53
CA ASP A 80 -0.13 12.38 16.91
C ASP A 80 -0.71 11.87 15.58
N ALA A 81 -1.75 12.52 15.05
CA ALA A 81 -2.32 12.14 13.76
C ALA A 81 -1.47 12.64 12.59
N PRO A 82 -1.31 11.83 11.52
CA PRO A 82 -0.71 12.30 10.28
C PRO A 82 -1.49 13.50 9.70
N LEU A 83 -0.76 14.48 9.14
CA LEU A 83 -1.38 15.67 8.52
C LEU A 83 -2.23 15.35 7.29
N CYS A 84 -2.03 14.18 6.68
CA CYS A 84 -2.83 13.70 5.55
C CYS A 84 -4.16 13.07 5.97
N ARG A 85 -4.43 12.94 7.28
CA ARG A 85 -5.56 12.16 7.77
C ARG A 85 -6.86 12.95 7.79
N TRP A 86 -7.88 12.37 7.20
CA TRP A 86 -9.25 12.86 7.15
C TRP A 86 -10.20 11.86 7.79
N LYS A 87 -11.36 12.35 8.23
CA LYS A 87 -12.47 11.52 8.71
C LYS A 87 -13.76 11.85 7.96
N TYR A 88 -14.60 10.84 7.78
CA TYR A 88 -15.95 10.95 7.27
C TYR A 88 -16.82 9.86 7.91
N ASP A 89 -17.81 10.23 8.72
CA ASP A 89 -18.54 9.30 9.59
C ASP A 89 -17.59 8.43 10.43
N ASN A 90 -17.52 7.13 10.11
CA ASN A 90 -16.66 6.13 10.73
C ASN A 90 -15.47 5.71 9.84
N LEU A 91 -15.24 6.39 8.71
CA LEU A 91 -14.10 6.17 7.83
C LEU A 91 -12.94 7.08 8.24
N VAL A 92 -11.74 6.50 8.23
CA VAL A 92 -10.47 7.24 8.28
C VAL A 92 -9.81 7.11 6.92
N ILE A 93 -9.35 8.22 6.37
CA ILE A 93 -8.82 8.28 5.01
C ILE A 93 -7.53 9.10 5.02
N ASP A 94 -6.42 8.52 4.61
CA ASP A 94 -5.13 9.21 4.52
C ASP A 94 -4.91 9.64 3.06
N ILE A 95 -5.06 10.94 2.79
CA ILE A 95 -4.93 11.52 1.44
C ILE A 95 -3.57 12.20 1.32
N MET A 96 -2.62 11.51 0.68
CA MET A 96 -1.22 11.89 0.62
C MET A 96 -0.86 12.51 -0.73
N PRO A 97 -0.25 13.71 -0.77
CA PRO A 97 0.38 14.21 -1.98
C PRO A 97 1.68 13.44 -2.26
N CYS A 98 2.04 13.32 -3.54
CA CYS A 98 3.31 12.68 -3.91
C CYS A 98 4.57 13.51 -3.57
N ASP A 99 4.45 14.83 -3.41
CA ASP A 99 5.56 15.74 -3.11
C ASP A 99 5.71 16.01 -1.61
N SER A 100 6.87 15.68 -1.04
CA SER A 100 7.19 15.91 0.37
C SER A 100 7.18 17.37 0.79
N ASN A 101 7.36 18.33 -0.12
CA ASN A 101 7.33 19.75 0.19
C ASN A 101 5.93 20.25 0.63
N ILE A 102 4.89 19.45 0.37
CA ILE A 102 3.50 19.80 0.68
C ILE A 102 3.19 19.52 2.15
N LEU A 103 3.34 18.26 2.60
CA LEU A 103 3.03 17.85 3.98
C LEU A 103 4.24 17.54 4.85
N GLY A 104 5.46 17.67 4.33
CA GLY A 104 6.71 17.40 5.06
C GLY A 104 7.12 15.92 5.11
N PHE A 105 6.34 15.03 4.49
CA PHE A 105 6.66 13.62 4.35
C PHE A 105 6.13 13.11 3.00
N THR A 106 6.74 12.04 2.49
CA THR A 106 6.27 11.29 1.32
C THR A 106 6.90 9.90 1.35
N ASN A 107 6.49 9.05 0.42
CA ASN A 107 7.18 7.82 0.08
C ASN A 107 7.85 8.01 -1.28
N ARG A 108 9.14 7.69 -1.40
CA ARG A 108 9.90 7.89 -2.66
C ARG A 108 9.24 7.23 -3.87
N TRP A 109 8.50 6.13 -3.65
CA TRP A 109 7.88 5.34 -4.70
C TRP A 109 6.51 5.85 -5.16
N TYR A 110 5.95 6.88 -4.50
CA TYR A 110 4.65 7.41 -4.90
C TYR A 110 4.64 7.96 -6.32
N ARG A 111 5.70 8.64 -6.77
CA ARG A 111 5.74 9.19 -8.14
C ARG A 111 5.76 8.09 -9.20
N GLU A 112 6.59 7.06 -9.03
CA GLU A 112 6.60 5.93 -9.97
C GLU A 112 5.34 5.08 -9.86
N GLY A 113 4.80 4.86 -8.66
CA GLY A 113 3.53 4.15 -8.45
C GLY A 113 2.35 4.84 -9.12
N LEU A 114 2.29 6.19 -9.08
CA LEU A 114 1.28 6.98 -9.81
C LEU A 114 1.37 6.80 -11.34
N SER A 115 2.59 6.56 -11.84
CA SER A 115 2.84 6.34 -13.28
C SER A 115 2.58 4.89 -13.70
N ASN A 116 2.58 3.97 -12.74
CA ASN A 116 2.44 2.52 -12.93
C ASN A 116 1.28 1.97 -12.10
N CYS A 117 0.12 2.59 -12.24
CA CYS A 117 -1.11 2.11 -11.64
C CYS A 117 -1.84 1.13 -12.57
N ILE A 118 -2.70 0.30 -11.97
CA ILE A 118 -3.61 -0.60 -12.66
C ILE A 118 -5.04 -0.32 -12.21
N ASN A 119 -5.99 -0.59 -13.11
CA ASN A 119 -7.41 -0.51 -12.80
C ASN A 119 -7.84 -1.77 -12.04
N TYR A 120 -8.59 -1.59 -10.96
CA TYR A 120 -9.26 -2.66 -10.24
C TYR A 120 -10.77 -2.42 -10.23
N THR A 121 -11.55 -3.44 -10.58
CA THR A 121 -13.02 -3.37 -10.53
C THR A 121 -13.50 -3.92 -9.19
N LEU A 122 -14.01 -3.04 -8.33
CA LEU A 122 -14.59 -3.42 -7.04
C LEU A 122 -15.87 -4.26 -7.24
N PRO A 123 -16.30 -5.05 -6.24
CA PRO A 123 -17.51 -5.88 -6.35
C PRO A 123 -18.78 -5.13 -6.73
N ASN A 124 -18.92 -3.86 -6.31
CA ASN A 124 -20.02 -2.99 -6.73
C ASN A 124 -19.93 -2.47 -8.18
N GLY A 125 -18.90 -2.85 -8.95
CA GLY A 125 -18.67 -2.45 -10.34
C GLY A 125 -17.92 -1.14 -10.52
N ARG A 126 -17.58 -0.42 -9.44
CA ARG A 126 -16.77 0.81 -9.52
C ARG A 126 -15.33 0.45 -9.83
N ILE A 127 -14.72 1.19 -10.74
CA ILE A 127 -13.29 1.08 -11.04
C ILE A 127 -12.52 2.06 -10.15
N ILE A 128 -11.49 1.56 -9.48
CA ILE A 128 -10.47 2.37 -8.79
C ILE A 128 -9.11 2.12 -9.42
N GLU A 129 -8.19 3.06 -9.24
CA GLU A 129 -6.78 2.86 -9.59
C GLU A 129 -6.01 2.45 -8.33
N ILE A 130 -5.16 1.43 -8.45
CA ILE A 130 -4.23 0.96 -7.43
C ILE A 130 -2.82 0.87 -8.01
N PHE A 131 -1.78 0.80 -7.19
CA PHE A 131 -0.42 0.58 -7.70
C PHE A 131 -0.28 -0.80 -8.35
N ALA A 132 0.59 -0.95 -9.36
CA ALA A 132 1.04 -2.28 -9.73
C ALA A 132 1.75 -2.95 -8.53
N PRO A 133 1.67 -4.29 -8.39
CA PRO A 133 2.06 -4.99 -7.16
C PRO A 133 3.46 -4.64 -6.62
N VAL A 134 4.47 -4.56 -7.49
CA VAL A 134 5.85 -4.22 -7.09
C VAL A 134 5.96 -2.83 -6.45
N TYR A 135 5.15 -1.86 -6.89
CA TYR A 135 5.20 -0.50 -6.35
C TYR A 135 4.53 -0.44 -4.98
N LEU A 136 3.47 -1.21 -4.74
CA LEU A 136 2.94 -1.38 -3.38
C LEU A 136 4.01 -2.03 -2.48
N LEU A 137 4.65 -3.11 -2.93
CA LEU A 137 5.73 -3.78 -2.19
C LEU A 137 6.85 -2.80 -1.82
N ALA A 138 7.34 -2.02 -2.78
CA ALA A 138 8.38 -1.00 -2.57
C ALA A 138 7.93 0.06 -1.54
N THR A 139 6.68 0.49 -1.57
CA THR A 139 6.17 1.46 -0.58
C THR A 139 6.15 0.90 0.84
N LYS A 140 5.88 -0.41 1.01
CA LYS A 140 5.92 -1.07 2.33
C LYS A 140 7.35 -1.16 2.86
N VAL A 141 8.30 -1.54 2.01
CA VAL A 141 9.73 -1.54 2.38
C VAL A 141 10.20 -0.14 2.77
N GLU A 142 9.87 0.89 1.98
CA GLU A 142 10.21 2.28 2.31
C GLU A 142 9.57 2.75 3.62
N ALA A 143 8.30 2.39 3.87
CA ALA A 143 7.62 2.71 5.11
C ALA A 143 8.32 2.04 6.32
N PHE A 144 8.76 0.79 6.17
CA PHE A 144 9.56 0.10 7.18
C PHE A 144 10.88 0.83 7.46
N LEU A 145 11.60 1.29 6.44
CA LEU A 145 12.84 2.04 6.64
C LEU A 145 12.65 3.34 7.42
N GLY A 146 11.47 3.97 7.32
CA GLY A 146 11.12 5.19 8.05
C GLY A 146 10.64 4.96 9.49
N ARG A 147 10.00 3.82 9.80
CA ARG A 147 9.32 3.60 11.10
C ARG A 147 9.72 2.34 11.86
N GLY A 148 10.28 1.36 11.15
CA GLY A 148 10.55 0.01 11.60
C GLY A 148 11.78 -0.11 12.48
N LYS A 149 11.80 -1.16 13.30
CA LYS A 149 12.95 -1.53 14.15
C LYS A 149 13.21 -3.03 14.12
N ASP A 150 12.16 -3.82 14.28
CA ASP A 150 12.21 -5.28 14.22
C ASP A 150 11.31 -5.77 13.09
N LEU A 151 11.87 -6.58 12.20
CA LEU A 151 11.15 -7.13 11.06
C LEU A 151 10.00 -8.03 11.52
N ARG A 152 10.19 -8.81 12.58
CA ARG A 152 9.25 -9.82 13.09
C ARG A 152 8.00 -9.25 13.75
N LEU A 153 7.98 -7.94 14.01
CA LEU A 153 6.87 -7.24 14.68
C LEU A 153 6.29 -6.09 13.83
N SER A 154 6.84 -5.87 12.64
CA SER A 154 6.46 -4.75 11.80
C SER A 154 5.26 -5.08 10.93
N LYS A 155 4.25 -4.21 10.99
CA LYS A 155 3.08 -4.25 10.09
C LYS A 155 3.45 -4.08 8.62
N ASP A 156 4.53 -3.35 8.30
CA ASP A 156 5.00 -3.27 6.91
C ASP A 156 5.56 -4.60 6.43
N ILE A 157 6.24 -5.32 7.32
CA ILE A 157 6.90 -6.58 6.97
C ILE A 157 5.87 -7.71 6.88
N GLU A 158 4.87 -7.69 7.75
CA GLU A 158 3.66 -8.48 7.58
C GLU A 158 3.04 -8.25 6.19
N ASP A 159 2.83 -6.99 5.81
CA ASP A 159 2.28 -6.64 4.49
C ASP A 159 3.19 -7.12 3.32
N VAL A 160 4.52 -7.01 3.47
CA VAL A 160 5.51 -7.52 2.49
C VAL A 160 5.39 -9.04 2.33
N ILE A 161 5.34 -9.78 3.43
CA ILE A 161 5.27 -11.25 3.41
C ILE A 161 3.94 -11.73 2.84
N ILE A 162 2.83 -11.09 3.20
CA ILE A 162 1.50 -11.39 2.65
C ILE A 162 1.48 -11.19 1.13
N LEU A 163 2.11 -10.12 0.63
CA LEU A 163 2.21 -9.90 -0.82
C LEU A 163 3.07 -10.98 -1.50
N LEU A 164 4.20 -11.37 -0.90
CA LEU A 164 5.07 -12.41 -1.44
C LEU A 164 4.39 -13.79 -1.48
N ASP A 165 3.56 -14.11 -0.49
CA ASP A 165 2.83 -15.38 -0.43
C ASP A 165 1.62 -15.41 -1.39
N GLY A 166 0.85 -14.32 -1.40
CA GLY A 166 -0.51 -14.30 -1.92
C GLY A 166 -0.69 -13.64 -3.29
N CYS A 167 0.28 -12.87 -3.78
CA CYS A 167 0.10 -12.07 -5.00
C CYS A 167 0.67 -12.76 -6.24
N GLU A 168 -0.22 -13.38 -7.04
CA GLU A 168 0.13 -14.14 -8.24
C GLU A 168 1.02 -13.37 -9.24
N GLY A 169 0.75 -12.08 -9.44
CA GLY A 169 1.46 -11.24 -10.41
C GLY A 169 2.72 -10.55 -9.89
N LEU A 170 3.13 -10.79 -8.65
CA LEU A 170 4.20 -10.00 -8.01
C LEU A 170 5.57 -10.24 -8.67
N GLU A 171 5.92 -11.49 -8.98
CA GLU A 171 7.21 -11.83 -9.63
C GLU A 171 7.32 -11.17 -11.01
N ALA A 172 6.27 -11.26 -11.83
CA ALA A 172 6.25 -10.60 -13.14
C ALA A 172 6.31 -9.07 -13.00
N SER A 173 5.52 -8.50 -12.10
CA SER A 173 5.52 -7.06 -11.82
C SER A 173 6.89 -6.57 -11.37
N PHE A 174 7.65 -7.38 -10.62
CA PHE A 174 9.00 -7.04 -10.19
C PHE A 174 9.97 -6.91 -11.37
N TYR A 175 10.00 -7.88 -12.28
CA TYR A 175 10.91 -7.86 -13.43
C TYR A 175 10.51 -6.84 -14.51
N GLU A 176 9.24 -6.42 -14.56
CA GLU A 176 8.76 -5.33 -15.42
C GLU A 176 9.02 -3.93 -14.83
N ALA A 177 9.35 -3.83 -13.54
CA ALA A 177 9.58 -2.56 -12.86
C ALA A 177 10.82 -1.83 -13.38
N SER A 178 10.95 -0.55 -13.05
CA SER A 178 12.17 0.21 -13.33
C SER A 178 13.40 -0.43 -12.66
N ALA A 179 14.57 -0.27 -13.29
CA ALA A 179 15.82 -0.78 -12.71
C ALA A 179 16.11 -0.20 -11.31
N GLU A 180 15.61 1.01 -11.02
CA GLU A 180 15.75 1.63 -9.70
C GLU A 180 14.94 0.88 -8.62
N VAL A 181 13.68 0.54 -8.91
CA VAL A 181 12.81 -0.22 -7.98
C VAL A 181 13.38 -1.61 -7.76
N GLN A 182 13.77 -2.28 -8.84
CA GLN A 182 14.39 -3.60 -8.80
C GLN A 182 15.64 -3.56 -7.90
N GLN A 183 16.57 -2.65 -8.16
CA GLN A 183 17.80 -2.53 -7.38
C GLN A 183 17.53 -2.20 -5.91
N PHE A 184 16.58 -1.30 -5.62
CA PHE A 184 16.21 -0.96 -4.25
C PHE A 184 15.71 -2.18 -3.47
N LEU A 185 14.74 -2.90 -4.02
CA LEU A 185 14.16 -4.07 -3.39
C LEU A 185 15.22 -5.18 -3.24
N SER A 186 16.01 -5.44 -4.28
CA SER A 186 17.05 -6.47 -4.24
C SER A 186 18.12 -6.20 -3.20
N THR A 187 18.66 -4.99 -3.16
CA THR A 187 19.65 -4.60 -2.14
C THR A 187 19.04 -4.78 -0.75
N TRP A 188 17.82 -4.30 -0.53
CA TRP A 188 17.19 -4.38 0.78
C TRP A 188 16.89 -5.82 1.20
N PHE A 189 16.36 -6.66 0.30
CA PHE A 189 16.12 -8.08 0.59
C PHE A 189 17.43 -8.82 0.86
N LEU A 190 18.47 -8.58 0.07
CA LEU A 190 19.79 -9.20 0.27
C LEU A 190 20.38 -8.86 1.64
N ASP A 191 20.32 -7.58 2.04
CA ASP A 191 20.86 -7.11 3.32
C ASP A 191 20.10 -7.65 4.53
N ASN A 192 18.83 -8.05 4.36
CA ASN A 192 17.94 -8.47 5.45
C ASN A 192 17.48 -9.93 5.35
N LEU A 193 18.00 -10.69 4.39
CA LEU A 193 17.47 -12.01 3.99
C LEU A 193 17.24 -12.94 5.18
N ARG A 194 18.25 -13.11 6.04
CA ARG A 194 18.16 -13.96 7.24
C ARG A 194 17.06 -13.52 8.22
N GLN A 195 16.88 -12.22 8.41
CA GLN A 195 15.84 -11.70 9.32
C GLN A 195 14.45 -11.77 8.68
N LEU A 196 14.39 -11.69 7.35
CA LEU A 196 13.17 -11.89 6.59
C LEU A 196 12.73 -13.35 6.64
N GLU A 197 13.63 -14.32 6.51
CA GLU A 197 13.32 -15.74 6.72
C GLU A 197 12.67 -15.97 8.10
N GLU A 198 13.23 -15.38 9.16
CA GLU A 198 12.63 -15.45 10.50
C GLU A 198 11.24 -14.78 10.54
N ALA A 199 11.05 -13.66 9.85
CA ALA A 199 9.78 -12.96 9.77
C ALA A 199 8.73 -13.75 8.96
N VAL A 200 9.13 -14.51 7.94
CA VAL A 200 8.23 -15.41 7.17
C VAL A 200 7.50 -16.35 8.13
N PHE A 201 8.24 -17.02 9.04
CA PHE A 201 7.63 -17.89 10.04
C PHE A 201 6.73 -17.16 11.06
N CYS A 202 6.82 -15.83 11.15
CA CYS A 202 5.98 -15.03 12.03
C CYS A 202 4.68 -14.55 11.36
N PHE A 203 4.68 -14.38 10.03
CA PHE A 203 3.60 -13.68 9.31
C PHE A 203 2.92 -14.47 8.21
N VAL A 204 3.43 -15.64 7.81
CA VAL A 204 2.71 -16.50 6.87
C VAL A 204 1.34 -16.87 7.45
N PRO A 205 0.24 -16.66 6.71
CA PRO A 205 -1.11 -17.01 7.18
C PRO A 205 -1.25 -18.50 7.50
N ALA A 206 -2.17 -18.84 8.40
CA ALA A 206 -2.45 -20.21 8.79
C ALA A 206 -2.97 -21.06 7.61
N SER A 207 -3.73 -20.47 6.67
CA SER A 207 -4.14 -21.14 5.42
C SER A 207 -2.98 -21.39 4.44
N SER A 208 -1.83 -20.76 4.67
CA SER A 208 -0.60 -20.88 3.88
C SER A 208 0.49 -21.71 4.57
N VAL A 209 0.21 -22.38 5.68
CA VAL A 209 1.18 -23.26 6.35
C VAL A 209 1.74 -24.30 5.35
N GLY A 210 3.07 -24.38 5.26
CA GLY A 210 3.79 -25.17 4.27
C GLY A 210 4.19 -24.41 3.01
N ARG A 211 3.84 -23.12 2.88
CA ARG A 211 4.27 -22.23 1.79
C ARG A 211 5.47 -21.35 2.17
N GLU A 212 6.03 -21.49 3.36
CA GLU A 212 7.17 -20.71 3.83
C GLU A 212 8.35 -20.81 2.86
N ASP A 213 8.65 -22.02 2.38
CA ASP A 213 9.71 -22.26 1.39
C ASP A 213 9.45 -21.52 0.07
N ILE A 214 8.19 -21.38 -0.37
CA ILE A 214 7.83 -20.64 -1.59
C ILE A 214 8.10 -19.15 -1.42
N VAL A 215 7.75 -18.61 -0.24
CA VAL A 215 8.00 -17.19 0.08
C VAL A 215 9.50 -16.92 0.18
N ILE A 216 10.25 -17.82 0.82
CA ILE A 216 11.71 -17.73 0.94
C ILE A 216 12.38 -17.83 -0.43
N ASP A 217 11.94 -18.75 -1.29
CA ASP A 217 12.45 -18.87 -2.66
C ASP A 217 12.21 -17.58 -3.46
N LEU A 218 11.04 -16.94 -3.30
CA LEU A 218 10.74 -15.68 -3.97
C LEU A 218 11.58 -14.51 -3.42
N LEU A 219 11.79 -14.46 -2.11
CA LEU A 219 12.71 -13.52 -1.48
C LEU A 219 14.12 -13.67 -2.04
N ASP A 220 14.61 -14.91 -2.16
CA ASP A 220 15.93 -15.21 -2.71
C ASP A 220 16.07 -14.77 -4.16
N LYS A 221 15.04 -15.02 -4.99
CA LYS A 221 15.01 -14.54 -6.38
C LYS A 221 15.08 -13.02 -6.46
N PHE A 222 14.30 -12.32 -5.63
CA PHE A 222 14.29 -10.86 -5.61
C PHE A 222 15.60 -10.29 -5.06
N ALA A 223 16.22 -10.94 -4.07
CA ALA A 223 17.53 -10.53 -3.54
C ALA A 223 18.65 -10.69 -4.57
N HIS A 224 18.57 -11.69 -5.44
CA HIS A 224 19.64 -12.06 -6.38
C HIS A 224 19.21 -11.90 -7.84
N ILE A 225 18.86 -10.67 -8.26
CA ILE A 225 18.63 -10.39 -9.69
C ILE A 225 19.86 -10.84 -10.47
N ARG A 226 19.66 -11.82 -11.36
CA ARG A 226 20.68 -12.21 -12.33
C ARG A 226 20.69 -11.16 -13.43
N SER A 227 21.77 -10.37 -13.47
CA SER A 227 22.08 -9.45 -14.57
C SER A 227 22.26 -10.18 -15.89
#